data_AF-A0A0F8NGK3-F1
#
_entry.id   AF-A0A0F8NGK3-F1
#
_cell.length_a   1.000
_cell.length_b   1.000
_cell.length_c   1.000
_cell.angle_alpha   90.00
_cell.angle_beta   90.00
_cell.angle_gamma   90.00
#
_symmetry.space_group_name_H-M   'P 1'
#
loop_
_entity.id
_entity.type
_entity.pdbx_description
1 polymer ?
#
loop_
_entity_poly.entity_id
_entity_poly.type
_entity_poly.pdbx_seq_one_letter_code
_entity_poly.pdbx_strand_id
1 'polypeptide(L)'
;MPRLLFFSVSFLLLCSLCLPAAAANVSVSFSDLNLVHSQEFDLYQVSGDQITYLGTFNASETVLELDPAYSYHAIMKPSKWSWLDDPFTAVEGALRTAPPILSFFMLCIIILLPVTIIFKWRR
;
A
#
# COMPACT_ATOMS: atom_id res chain seq x y z
N MET A 1 16.38 38.47 49.32
CA MET A 1 15.23 37.83 48.64
C MET A 1 15.36 37.59 47.11
N PRO A 2 16.39 38.03 46.34
CA PRO A 2 16.42 37.77 44.89
C PRO A 2 16.99 36.38 44.48
N ARG A 3 17.77 35.74 45.36
CA ARG A 3 18.44 34.45 45.06
C ARG A 3 17.50 33.25 44.98
N LEU A 4 16.38 33.28 45.72
CA LEU A 4 15.35 32.23 45.69
C LEU A 4 14.48 32.30 44.42
N LEU A 5 14.23 33.51 43.90
CA LEU A 5 13.50 33.70 42.64
C LEU A 5 14.30 33.17 41.45
N PHE A 6 15.61 33.41 41.40
CA PHE A 6 16.47 32.86 40.34
C PHE A 6 16.48 31.33 40.30
N PHE A 7 16.49 30.68 41.47
CA PHE A 7 16.46 29.22 41.58
C PHE A 7 15.11 28.66 41.13
N SER A 8 14.00 29.29 41.53
CA SER A 8 12.65 28.91 41.13
C SER A 8 12.42 29.04 39.62
N VAL A 9 12.86 30.15 39.02
CA VAL A 9 12.76 30.38 37.57
C VAL A 9 13.62 29.39 36.79
N SER A 10 14.85 29.12 37.24
CA SER A 10 15.72 28.14 36.58
C SER A 10 15.16 26.72 36.67
N PHE A 11 14.55 26.36 37.81
CA PHE A 11 13.91 25.06 38.00
C PHE A 11 12.67 24.90 37.10
N LEU A 12 11.82 25.92 37.01
CA LEU A 12 10.68 25.93 36.09
C LEU A 12 11.11 25.81 34.62
N LEU A 13 12.22 26.47 34.26
CA LEU A 13 12.77 26.42 32.91
C LEU A 13 13.35 25.04 32.58
N LEU A 14 14.02 24.38 33.54
CA LEU A 14 14.42 22.97 33.40
C LEU A 14 13.23 22.01 33.30
N CYS A 15 12.15 22.23 34.07
CA CYS A 15 10.94 21.42 33.96
C CYS A 15 10.23 21.60 32.61
N SER A 16 10.30 22.79 32.00
CA SER A 16 9.72 23.06 30.68
C SER A 16 10.43 22.34 29.53
N LEU A 17 11.71 21.97 29.72
CA LEU A 17 12.48 21.20 28.74
C LEU A 17 12.13 19.70 28.74
N CYS A 18 11.41 19.22 29.76
CA CYS A 18 10.93 17.84 29.86
C CYS A 18 9.54 17.62 29.24
N LEU A 19 9.04 18.55 28.41
CA LEU A 19 7.81 18.31 27.66
C LEU A 19 8.02 17.12 26.72
N PRO A 20 7.10 16.14 26.69
CA PRO A 20 7.17 15.04 25.73
C PRO A 20 7.08 15.64 24.32
N ALA A 21 8.04 15.30 23.46
CA ALA A 21 7.96 15.64 22.05
C ALA A 21 6.73 14.96 21.46
N ALA A 22 5.76 15.74 20.99
CA ALA A 22 4.63 15.20 20.25
C ALA A 22 5.16 14.57 18.95
N ALA A 23 4.90 13.28 18.78
CA ALA A 23 5.17 12.59 17.53
C ALA A 23 4.37 13.29 16.41
N ALA A 24 5.07 13.80 15.40
CA ALA A 24 4.43 14.42 14.24
C ALA A 24 3.87 13.31 13.35
N ASN A 25 2.60 13.47 12.93
CA ASN A 25 1.98 12.60 11.93
C ASN A 25 2.85 12.55 10.66
N VAL A 26 3.13 11.34 10.18
CA VAL A 26 3.92 11.11 8.97
C VAL A 26 2.96 10.83 7.82
N SER A 27 3.05 11.61 6.75
CA SER A 27 2.31 11.35 5.51
C SER A 27 3.05 10.30 4.67
N VAL A 28 2.39 9.18 4.41
CA VAL A 28 2.91 8.12 3.53
C VAL A 28 1.98 7.96 2.33
N SER A 29 2.54 8.01 1.13
CA SER A 29 1.82 7.72 -0.10
C SER A 29 2.03 6.27 -0.50
N PHE A 30 0.93 5.54 -0.74
CA PHE A 30 1.00 4.15 -1.20
C PHE A 30 1.14 4.01 -2.72
N SER A 31 1.21 5.14 -3.44
CA SER A 31 1.50 5.20 -4.88
C SER A 31 2.87 4.64 -5.24
N ASP A 32 3.82 4.65 -4.28
CA ASP A 32 5.20 4.22 -4.50
C ASP A 32 5.36 2.71 -4.35
N LEU A 33 4.39 2.02 -3.73
CA LEU A 33 4.33 0.58 -3.77
C LEU A 33 3.81 0.22 -5.17
N ASN A 34 4.56 -0.60 -5.90
CA ASN A 34 4.21 -1.14 -7.22
C ASN A 34 3.03 -2.12 -7.15
N LEU A 35 1.90 -1.65 -6.64
CA LEU A 35 0.64 -2.36 -6.52
C LEU A 35 -0.13 -2.18 -7.81
N VAL A 36 -0.89 -3.20 -8.17
CA VAL A 36 -1.75 -3.14 -9.36
C VAL A 36 -2.72 -1.98 -9.17
N HIS A 37 -2.89 -1.16 -10.21
CA HIS A 37 -3.75 0.01 -10.21
C HIS A 37 -5.14 -0.38 -9.67
N SER A 38 -5.69 0.42 -8.74
CA SER A 38 -6.98 0.17 -8.09
C SER A 38 -7.05 -1.02 -7.12
N GLN A 39 -5.92 -1.48 -6.58
CA GLN A 39 -5.94 -2.50 -5.53
C GLN A 39 -6.34 -1.90 -4.18
N GLU A 40 -7.43 -2.41 -3.61
CA GLU A 40 -7.89 -2.09 -2.26
C GLU A 40 -7.10 -2.88 -1.20
N PHE A 41 -6.78 -2.23 -0.08
CA PHE A 41 -6.17 -2.88 1.07
C PHE A 41 -6.85 -2.44 2.37
N ASP A 42 -6.91 -3.35 3.33
CA ASP A 42 -7.38 -3.08 4.67
C ASP A 42 -6.19 -2.75 5.57
N LEU A 43 -6.27 -1.63 6.28
CA LEU A 43 -5.21 -1.15 7.16
C LEU A 43 -5.57 -1.41 8.63
N TYR A 44 -4.63 -2.02 9.33
CA TYR A 44 -4.72 -2.29 10.76
C TYR A 44 -3.58 -1.61 11.49
N GLN A 45 -3.91 -0.91 12.57
CA GLN A 45 -2.94 -0.39 13.54
C GLN A 45 -2.64 -1.47 14.58
N VAL A 46 -1.36 -1.71 14.81
CA VAL A 46 -0.84 -2.66 15.80
C VAL A 46 -0.19 -1.87 16.92
N SER A 47 -0.79 -1.95 18.10
CA SER A 47 -0.27 -1.38 19.35
C SER A 47 -0.06 -2.51 20.35
N GLY A 48 1.15 -3.05 20.39
CA GLY A 48 1.45 -4.23 21.21
C GLY A 48 0.62 -5.44 20.78
N ASP A 49 -0.24 -5.93 21.67
CA ASP A 49 -1.11 -7.11 21.45
C ASP A 49 -2.49 -6.76 20.88
N GLN A 50 -2.77 -5.47 20.65
CA GLN A 50 -4.05 -5.00 20.11
C GLN A 50 -3.94 -4.62 18.64
N ILE A 51 -4.84 -5.19 17.84
CA ILE A 51 -4.99 -4.90 16.41
C ILE A 51 -6.29 -4.12 16.22
N THR A 52 -6.18 -2.88 15.78
CA THR A 52 -7.33 -1.98 15.53
C THR A 52 -7.48 -1.72 14.04
N TYR A 53 -8.69 -1.94 13.52
CA TYR A 53 -8.99 -1.68 12.12
C TYR A 53 -9.20 -0.19 11.86
N LEU A 54 -8.49 0.36 10.87
CA LEU A 54 -8.56 1.77 10.51
C LEU A 54 -9.50 2.03 9.33
N GLY A 55 -9.56 1.12 8.37
CA GLY A 55 -10.35 1.30 7.16
C GLY A 55 -9.81 0.54 5.95
N THR A 56 -10.58 0.59 4.86
CA THR A 56 -10.16 0.12 3.54
C THR A 56 -9.70 1.33 2.73
N PHE A 57 -8.50 1.24 2.15
CA PHE A 57 -7.89 2.32 1.37
C PHE A 57 -7.48 1.82 -0.02
N ASN A 58 -7.40 2.74 -0.98
CA ASN A 58 -6.99 2.43 -2.35
C ASN A 58 -5.52 2.84 -2.56
N ALA A 59 -4.75 1.99 -3.22
CA ALA A 59 -3.34 2.22 -3.50
C ALA A 59 -3.07 3.46 -4.39
N SER A 60 -4.03 3.87 -5.23
CA SER A 60 -3.80 4.94 -6.21
C SER A 60 -3.87 6.37 -5.66
N GLU A 61 -4.60 6.61 -4.58
CA GLU A 61 -4.98 7.99 -4.18
C GLU A 61 -4.64 8.36 -2.74
N THR A 62 -4.25 7.39 -1.90
CA THR A 62 -4.27 7.63 -0.47
C THR A 62 -2.90 8.05 0.08
N VAL A 63 -2.77 9.35 0.39
CA VAL A 63 -1.79 9.84 1.37
C VAL A 63 -2.41 9.64 2.75
N LEU A 64 -1.89 8.70 3.53
CA LEU A 64 -2.34 8.48 4.90
C LEU A 64 -1.42 9.21 5.89
N GLU A 65 -2.03 9.94 6.82
CA GLU A 65 -1.35 10.41 8.02
C GLU A 65 -1.30 9.27 9.03
N LEU A 66 -0.13 8.65 9.18
CA LEU A 66 0.12 7.58 10.12
C LEU A 66 0.89 8.14 11.32
N ASP A 67 0.53 7.69 12.52
CA ASP A 67 1.25 8.03 13.73
C ASP A 67 2.50 7.13 13.84
N PRO A 68 3.71 7.71 13.86
CA PRO A 68 4.95 6.93 13.88
C PRO A 68 5.16 6.14 15.18
N ALA A 69 4.36 6.35 16.22
CA ALA A 69 4.40 5.57 17.45
C ALA A 69 3.87 4.14 17.29
N TYR A 70 3.16 3.83 16.20
CA TYR A 70 2.49 2.54 15.99
C TYR A 70 3.03 1.79 14.78
N SER A 71 2.90 0.46 14.84
CA SER A 71 3.16 -0.41 13.69
C SER A 71 1.86 -0.61 12.89
N TYR A 72 1.95 -0.74 11.57
CA TYR A 72 0.76 -0.91 10.72
C TYR A 72 0.88 -2.16 9.85
N HIS A 73 -0.19 -2.94 9.80
CA HIS A 73 -0.31 -4.09 8.93
C HIS A 73 -1.31 -3.78 7.82
N ALA A 74 -0.88 -3.88 6.57
CA ALA A 74 -1.74 -3.77 5.41
C ALA A 74 -2.07 -5.17 4.88
N ILE A 75 -3.36 -5.52 4.83
CA ILE A 75 -3.82 -6.75 4.21
C ILE A 75 -4.41 -6.39 2.85
N MET A 76 -3.75 -6.85 1.78
CA MET A 76 -4.27 -6.66 0.43
C MET A 76 -5.51 -7.51 0.22
N LYS A 77 -6.58 -6.87 -0.24
CA LYS A 77 -7.72 -7.62 -0.77
C LYS A 77 -7.33 -8.21 -2.13
N PRO A 78 -7.81 -9.43 -2.43
CA PRO A 78 -7.70 -9.93 -3.79
C PRO A 78 -8.44 -8.95 -4.69
N SER A 79 -7.72 -8.34 -5.62
CA SER A 79 -8.32 -7.50 -6.65
C SER A 79 -9.40 -8.33 -7.35
N LYS A 80 -10.59 -7.75 -7.53
CA LYS A 80 -11.62 -8.36 -8.39
C LYS A 80 -11.06 -8.38 -9.82
N TRP A 81 -10.34 -9.44 -10.17
CA TRP A 81 -9.93 -9.71 -11.54
C TRP A 81 -11.16 -10.16 -12.30
N SER A 82 -11.93 -9.17 -12.75
CA SER A 82 -12.95 -9.43 -13.75
C SER A 82 -12.26 -9.47 -15.10
N TRP A 83 -12.00 -10.70 -15.55
CA TRP A 83 -11.44 -10.99 -16.88
C TRP A 83 -12.28 -10.38 -18.01
N LEU A 84 -13.56 -10.09 -17.73
CA LEU A 84 -14.52 -9.53 -18.66
C LEU A 84 -14.53 -7.99 -18.66
N ASP A 85 -14.12 -7.34 -17.56
CA ASP A 85 -14.12 -5.87 -17.49
C ASP A 85 -12.85 -5.27 -18.10
N ASP A 86 -11.68 -5.90 -17.89
CA ASP A 86 -10.43 -5.44 -18.47
C ASP A 86 -9.50 -6.61 -18.89
N PRO A 87 -9.68 -7.13 -20.11
CA PRO A 87 -8.98 -8.35 -20.55
C PRO A 87 -7.47 -8.12 -20.73
N PHE A 88 -7.04 -6.89 -21.03
CA PHE A 88 -5.61 -6.59 -21.20
C PHE A 88 -4.88 -6.60 -19.86
N THR A 89 -5.45 -5.94 -18.85
CA THR A 89 -4.90 -5.93 -17.49
C THR A 89 -4.93 -7.33 -16.87
N ALA A 90 -5.97 -8.12 -17.15
CA ALA A 90 -6.05 -9.51 -16.69
C ALA A 90 -4.99 -10.42 -17.33
N VAL A 91 -4.71 -10.27 -18.63
CA VAL A 91 -3.64 -11.00 -19.31
C VAL A 91 -2.25 -10.58 -18.80
N GLU A 92 -2.03 -9.28 -18.57
CA GLU A 92 -0.78 -8.80 -17.99
C GLU A 92 -0.58 -9.32 -16.55
N GLY A 93 -1.62 -9.28 -15.72
CA GLY A 93 -1.60 -9.85 -14.37
C GLY A 93 -1.32 -11.35 -14.38
N ALA A 94 -1.95 -12.10 -15.28
CA ALA A 94 -1.71 -13.52 -15.46
C ALA A 94 -0.27 -13.81 -15.92
N LEU A 95 0.27 -13.04 -16.86
CA LEU A 95 1.66 -13.19 -17.34
C LEU A 95 2.70 -12.88 -16.26
N ARG A 96 2.41 -11.93 -15.35
CA ARG A 96 3.30 -11.55 -14.24
C ARG A 96 3.28 -12.55 -13.08
N THR A 97 2.15 -13.20 -12.82
CA THR A 97 1.99 -14.15 -11.70
C THR A 97 2.21 -15.62 -12.09
N ALA A 98 2.06 -15.96 -13.37
CA ALA A 98 2.20 -17.33 -13.82
C ALA A 98 3.69 -17.77 -13.90
N PRO A 99 3.97 -19.07 -13.69
CA PRO A 99 5.29 -19.64 -13.95
C PRO A 99 5.71 -19.41 -15.41
N PRO A 100 7.03 -19.24 -15.70
CA PRO A 100 7.51 -18.90 -17.04
C PRO A 100 7.03 -19.84 -18.14
N ILE A 101 6.89 -21.14 -17.82
CA ILE A 101 6.41 -22.16 -18.75
C ILE A 101 4.97 -21.89 -19.20
N LEU A 102 4.13 -21.39 -18.30
CA LEU A 102 2.70 -21.20 -18.51
C LEU A 102 2.45 -19.89 -19.29
N SER A 103 3.26 -18.86 -19.02
CA SER A 103 3.29 -17.64 -19.83
C SER A 103 3.68 -17.90 -21.29
N PHE A 104 4.62 -18.83 -21.54
CA PHE A 104 4.99 -19.21 -22.91
C PHE A 104 3.82 -19.87 -23.67
N PHE A 105 3.10 -20.80 -23.05
CA PHE A 105 1.92 -21.43 -23.66
C PHE A 105 0.80 -20.42 -23.95
N MET A 106 0.56 -19.46 -23.04
CA MET A 106 -0.43 -18.40 -23.27
C MET A 106 -0.07 -17.54 -24.48
N LEU A 107 1.19 -17.13 -24.61
CA LEU A 107 1.67 -16.38 -25.78
C LEU A 107 1.52 -17.17 -27.09
N CYS A 108 1.87 -18.46 -27.07
CA CYS A 108 1.67 -19.33 -28.23
C CYS A 108 0.20 -19.40 -28.64
N ILE A 109 -0.74 -19.52 -27.70
CA ILE A 109 -2.18 -19.52 -28.00
C ILE A 109 -2.60 -18.18 -28.60
N ILE A 110 -2.21 -17.06 -27.99
CA ILE A 110 -2.58 -15.71 -28.45
C ILE A 110 -2.09 -15.45 -29.88
N ILE A 111 -0.92 -15.98 -30.27
CA ILE A 111 -0.34 -15.77 -31.60
C ILE A 111 -0.84 -16.82 -32.62
N LEU A 112 -0.86 -18.11 -32.27
CA LEU A 112 -1.19 -19.18 -33.21
C LEU A 112 -2.68 -19.25 -33.54
N LEU A 113 -3.55 -18.92 -32.58
CA LEU A 113 -5.00 -19.00 -32.77
C LEU A 113 -5.52 -18.01 -33.85
N PRO A 114 -5.16 -16.70 -33.83
CA PRO A 114 -5.54 -15.81 -34.93
C PRO A 114 -4.87 -16.18 -36.26
N VAL A 115 -3.61 -16.63 -36.24
CA VAL A 115 -2.91 -17.08 -37.46
C VAL A 115 -3.64 -18.26 -38.11
N THR A 116 -4.06 -19.25 -37.34
CA THR A 116 -4.79 -20.42 -37.84
C THR A 116 -6.20 -20.06 -38.32
N ILE A 117 -6.89 -19.14 -37.66
CA ILE A 117 -8.19 -18.61 -38.12
C ILE A 117 -8.02 -17.92 -39.47
N ILE A 118 -7.06 -17.01 -39.61
CA ILE A 118 -6.79 -16.28 -40.86
C ILE A 118 -6.43 -17.27 -41.98
N PHE A 119 -5.57 -18.25 -41.70
CA PHE A 119 -5.20 -19.27 -42.68
C PHE A 119 -6.39 -20.12 -43.14
N LYS A 120 -7.29 -20.47 -42.20
CA LYS A 120 -8.51 -21.23 -42.50
C LYS A 120 -9.54 -20.40 -43.27
N TRP A 121 -9.59 -19.09 -43.06
CA TRP A 121 -10.52 -18.19 -43.75
C TRP A 121 -10.04 -17.82 -45.17
N ARG A 122 -8.73 -17.93 -45.44
CA ARG A 122 -8.11 -17.62 -46.74
C ARG A 122 -8.07 -18.81 -47.71
N ARG A 123 -8.47 -20.00 -47.27
CA ARG A 123 -8.46 -21.26 -48.03
C ARG A 123 -9.87 -21.69 -48.35
#